data_AF-A0A1G2ICL8-F1
#
_entry.id   AF-A0A1G2ICL8-F1
#
_cell.length_a   1.000
_cell.length_b   1.000
_cell.length_c   1.000
_cell.angle_alpha   90.00
_cell.angle_beta   90.00
_cell.angle_gamma   90.00
#
_symmetry.space_group_name_H-M   'P 1'
#
loop_
_entity.id
_entity.type
_entity.pdbx_description
1 polymer ?
#
loop_
_entity_poly.entity_id
_entity_poly.type
_entity_poly.pdbx_seq_one_letter_code
_entity_poly.pdbx_strand_id
1 'polypeptide(L)' 'MEKYKIQSNLLQNGKWQPAYLEPQGINGVFSEPIEFAEEKFDTKNEADNFAMDYLMKRGIKKDEIEIN' A
#
# COMPACT_ATOMS: atom_id res chain seq x y z
N MET A 1 16.46 7.73 1.20
CA MET A 1 15.54 7.26 2.25
C MET A 1 14.59 6.30 1.55
N GLU A 2 14.42 5.09 2.07
CA GLU A 2 13.46 4.15 1.48
C GLU A 2 12.04 4.63 1.75
N LYS A 3 11.15 4.43 0.76
CA LYS A 3 9.76 4.89 0.78
C LYS A 3 8.83 3.74 1.14
N TYR A 4 7.67 4.09 1.71
CA TYR A 4 6.54 3.18 1.72
C TYR A 4 6.09 2.94 0.27
N LYS A 5 5.77 1.70 -0.08
CA LYS A 5 5.29 1.36 -1.42
C LYS A 5 3.86 0.90 -1.37
N ILE A 6 2.97 1.58 -2.07
CA ILE A 6 1.60 1.14 -2.27
C ILE A 6 1.57 0.16 -3.44
N GLN A 7 0.97 -1.00 -3.21
CA GLN A 7 0.87 -2.07 -4.19
C GLN A 7 -0.47 -2.79 -4.02
N SER A 8 -1.54 -2.22 -4.54
CA SER A 8 -2.86 -2.87 -4.49
C SER A 8 -2.90 -4.14 -5.35
N ASN A 9 -3.60 -5.17 -4.86
CA ASN A 9 -3.69 -6.48 -5.47
C ASN A 9 -5.05 -6.68 -6.17
N LEU A 10 -5.05 -7.16 -7.41
CA LEU A 10 -6.27 -7.60 -8.10
C LEU A 10 -6.70 -8.97 -7.59
N LEU A 11 -7.92 -9.09 -7.10
CA LEU A 11 -8.48 -10.32 -6.57
C LEU A 11 -9.18 -11.13 -7.66
N GLN A 12 -9.39 -12.42 -7.36
CA GLN A 12 -10.11 -13.35 -8.24
C GLN A 12 -11.53 -12.91 -8.56
N ASN A 13 -12.17 -12.11 -7.69
CA ASN A 13 -13.51 -11.56 -7.91
C ASN A 13 -13.53 -10.25 -8.71
N GLY A 14 -12.39 -9.83 -9.26
CA GLY A 14 -12.25 -8.60 -10.05
C GLY A 14 -12.12 -7.31 -9.23
N LYS A 15 -12.22 -7.38 -7.89
CA LYS A 15 -12.02 -6.23 -7.01
C LYS A 15 -10.53 -6.02 -6.70
N TRP A 16 -10.18 -4.81 -6.30
CA TRP A 16 -8.84 -4.43 -5.86
C TRP A 16 -8.76 -4.37 -4.33
N GLN A 17 -7.74 -5.00 -3.77
CA GLN A 17 -7.42 -4.95 -2.34
C GLN A 17 -6.24 -3.99 -2.13
N PRO A 18 -6.38 -2.96 -1.29
CA PRO A 18 -5.25 -2.11 -0.94
C PRO A 18 -4.19 -2.91 -0.20
N ALA A 19 -2.93 -2.60 -0.47
CA ALA A 19 -1.81 -3.08 0.32
C ALA A 19 -0.63 -2.10 0.25
N TYR A 20 0.25 -2.16 1.24
CA TYR A 20 1.49 -1.39 1.25
C TYR A 20 2.65 -2.18 1.83
N LEU A 21 3.86 -1.79 1.45
CA LEU A 21 5.13 -2.25 2.02
C LEU A 21 5.75 -1.12 2.83
N GLU A 22 6.28 -1.47 4.00
CA GLU A 22 7.08 -0.55 4.80
C GLU A 22 8.49 -0.38 4.18
N PRO A 23 9.16 0.76 4.41
CA PRO A 23 10.55 0.95 4.02
C PRO A 23 11.41 -0.20 4.58
N GLN A 24 12.18 -0.86 3.72
CA GLN A 24 13.05 -1.93 4.18
C GLN A 24 14.32 -1.29 4.78
N GLY A 25 14.75 -1.75 5.95
CA GLY A 25 16.04 -1.33 6.49
C GLY A 25 17.20 -1.87 5.63
N ILE A 26 18.41 -1.33 5.81
CA ILE A 26 19.64 -1.74 5.11
C ILE A 26 19.95 -3.26 5.26
N ASN A 27 19.33 -3.94 6.24
CA ASN A 27 19.45 -5.38 6.47
C ASN A 27 18.29 -6.24 5.94
N GLY A 28 17.42 -5.66 5.08
CA GLY A 28 16.57 -6.36 4.11
C GLY A 28 15.91 -7.65 4.57
N VAL A 29 15.07 -7.61 5.61
CA VAL A 29 14.09 -8.69 5.84
C VAL A 29 12.96 -8.43 4.88
N PHE A 30 12.88 -9.16 3.75
CA PHE A 30 11.77 -9.06 2.81
C PHE A 30 10.44 -9.15 3.56
N SER A 31 9.76 -8.01 3.74
CA SER A 31 8.44 -7.99 4.35
C SER A 31 7.39 -8.31 3.30
N GLU A 32 6.41 -9.12 3.64
CA GLU A 32 5.20 -9.26 2.84
C GLU A 32 4.40 -7.93 2.86
N PRO A 33 3.64 -7.62 1.80
CA PRO A 33 2.74 -6.47 1.81
C PRO A 33 1.73 -6.58 2.95
N ILE A 34 1.53 -5.49 3.67
CA ILE A 34 0.45 -5.35 4.64
C ILE A 34 -0.83 -5.08 3.86
N GLU A 35 -1.74 -6.05 3.88
CA GLU A 35 -2.99 -5.98 3.12
C GLU A 35 -4.18 -5.55 3.98
N PHE A 36 -5.08 -4.76 3.40
CA PHE A 36 -6.35 -4.39 4.04
C PHE A 36 -7.43 -5.40 3.64
N ALA A 37 -7.48 -6.52 4.38
CA ALA A 37 -8.33 -7.67 4.03
C ALA A 37 -9.82 -7.34 3.87
N GLU A 38 -10.36 -6.43 4.70
CA GLU A 38 -11.78 -6.04 4.70
C GLU A 38 -12.13 -5.04 3.59
N GLU A 39 -11.13 -4.35 3.03
CA GLU A 39 -11.34 -3.24 2.11
C GLU A 39 -11.18 -3.71 0.66
N LYS A 40 -12.21 -3.45 -0.16
CA LYS A 40 -12.31 -3.93 -1.55
C LYS A 40 -12.88 -2.84 -2.44
N PHE A 41 -12.17 -2.52 -3.52
CA PHE A 41 -12.52 -1.43 -4.43
C PHE A 41 -12.76 -1.93 -5.85
N ASP A 42 -13.49 -1.15 -6.65
CA ASP A 42 -13.75 -1.47 -8.05
C ASP A 42 -12.53 -1.18 -8.94
N THR A 43 -11.69 -0.23 -8.55
CA THR A 43 -10.52 0.17 -9.33
C THR A 43 -9.23 0.14 -8.52
N LYS A 44 -8.09 -0.07 -9.21
CA LYS A 44 -6.76 0.02 -8.59
C LYS A 44 -6.54 1.40 -7.95
N ASN A 45 -6.96 2.46 -8.63
CA ASN A 45 -6.78 3.83 -8.17
C ASN A 45 -7.50 4.11 -6.85
N GLU A 46 -8.72 3.59 -6.66
CA GLU A 46 -9.42 3.70 -5.37
C GLU A 46 -8.68 2.95 -4.26
N ALA A 47 -8.21 1.73 -4.54
CA ALA A 47 -7.45 0.95 -3.58
C ALA A 47 -6.11 1.62 -3.21
N ASP A 48 -5.38 2.13 -4.19
CA ASP A 48 -4.11 2.84 -3.96
C ASP A 48 -4.34 4.12 -3.15
N ASN A 49 -5.38 4.89 -3.47
CA ASN A 49 -5.72 6.11 -2.73
C ASN A 49 -6.12 5.78 -1.28
N PHE A 50 -6.83 4.68 -1.03
CA PHE A 50 -7.15 4.23 0.32
C PHE A 50 -5.87 3.94 1.13
N ALA A 51 -4.92 3.20 0.56
CA ALA A 51 -3.65 2.90 1.22
C ALA A 51 -2.82 4.17 1.48
N MET A 52 -2.81 5.11 0.54
CA MET A 52 -2.14 6.41 0.68
C MET A 52 -2.76 7.22 1.82
N ASP A 53 -4.08 7.36 1.85
CA ASP A 53 -4.80 8.10 2.88
C ASP A 53 -4.58 7.48 4.26
N TYR A 54 -4.51 6.15 4.35
CA TYR A 54 -4.18 5.46 5.59
C TYR A 54 -2.77 5.83 6.10
N LEU A 55 -1.75 5.78 5.23
CA LEU A 55 -0.38 6.14 5.60
C LEU A 55 -0.28 7.62 6.00
N MET A 56 -0.96 8.50 5.28
CA MET A 56 -1.01 9.92 5.60
C MET A 56 -1.72 10.20 6.94
N LYS A 57 -2.80 9.47 7.27
CA LYS A 57 -3.46 9.54 8.59
C LYS A 57 -2.55 9.07 9.73
N ARG A 58 -1.56 8.21 9.45
CA ARG A 58 -0.51 7.80 10.40
C ARG A 58 0.64 8.81 10.50
N GLY A 59 0.61 9.90 9.73
CA GLY A 59 1.62 10.96 9.75
C GLY A 59 2.76 10.78 8.74
N ILE A 60 2.68 9.81 7.83
CA ILE A 60 3.66 9.63 6.76
C ILE A 60 3.42 10.70 5.68
N LYS A 61 4.49 11.35 5.22
CA LYS A 61 4.36 12.39 4.21
C LYS A 61 4.23 11.79 2.82
N LYS A 62 3.54 12.51 1.93
CA LYS A 62 3.30 12.06 0.56
C LYS A 62 4.59 11.80 -0.23
N ASP A 63 5.65 12.57 0.01
CA ASP A 63 6.96 12.39 -0.64
C ASP A 63 7.73 11.15 -0.14
N GLU A 64 7.34 10.60 1.01
CA GLU A 64 7.84 9.34 1.60
C GLU A 64 7.05 8.10 1.12
N ILE A 65 6.08 8.28 0.22
CA ILE A 65 5.24 7.24 -0.36
C ILE A 65 5.51 7.14 -1.87
N GLU A 66 5.57 5.92 -2.36
CA GLU A 66 5.68 5.55 -3.78
C GLU A 66 4.48 4.66 -4.14
N ILE A 67 3.88 4.87 -5.30
CA ILE A 67 2.78 4.04 -5.81
C ILE A 67 3.33 3.22 -6.97
N ASN A 68 3.25 1.88 -6.86
CA ASN A 68 3.69 0.92 -7.87
C ASN A 68 2.55 0.43 -8.77
#